data_AF-A0A964R998-F1
#
_entry.id   AF-A0A964R998-F1
#
_cell.length_a   1.000
_cell.length_b   1.000
_cell.length_c   1.000
_cell.angle_alpha   90.00
_cell.angle_beta   90.00
_cell.angle_gamma   90.00
#
_symmetry.space_group_name_H-M   'P 1'
#
loop_
_entity.id
_entity.type
_entity.pdbx_description
1 polymer ?
#
loop_
_entity_poly.entity_id
_entity_poly.type
_entity_poly.pdbx_seq_one_letter_code
_entity_poly.pdbx_strand_id
1 'polypeptide(L)'
;MPLYEYELCDGNCAACSGQFTLRRPITAPELTACPACRKPVRKVISGFSTPHHLKPLSTTDAKKAGFSVFKRVNKGEYERQ
;
A
#
# COMPACT_ATOMS: atom_id res chain seq x y z
N MET A 1 10.39 -0.53 11.79
CA MET A 1 10.08 0.92 11.86
C MET A 1 9.23 1.28 10.64
N PRO A 2 7.99 1.79 10.81
CA PRO A 2 7.10 2.03 9.67
C PRO A 2 7.61 3.12 8.74
N LEU A 3 7.18 3.03 7.49
CA LEU A 3 7.31 4.08 6.48
C LEU A 3 6.05 4.96 6.53
N TYR A 4 6.24 6.26 6.56
CA TYR A 4 5.18 7.24 6.42
C TYR A 4 5.40 8.05 5.16
N GLU A 5 4.30 8.32 4.45
CA GLU A 5 4.28 9.13 3.25
C GLU A 5 3.77 10.53 3.60
N TYR A 6 4.41 11.54 3.03
CA TYR A 6 4.03 12.94 3.22
C TYR A 6 3.97 13.66 1.88
N GLU A 7 3.05 14.61 1.78
CA GLU A 7 2.85 15.47 0.62
C GLU A 7 2.91 16.94 1.05
N LEU A 8 3.48 17.79 0.20
CA LEU A 8 3.45 19.24 0.42
C LEU A 8 2.05 19.80 0.17
N CYS A 9 1.57 20.63 1.10
CA CYS A 9 0.31 21.35 0.89
C CYS A 9 0.47 22.48 -0.14
N ASP A 10 1.60 23.19 -0.11
CA ASP A 10 1.81 24.39 -0.93
C ASP A 10 3.17 24.46 -1.63
N GLY A 11 3.12 24.65 -2.94
CA GLY A 11 4.26 24.96 -3.80
C GLY A 11 5.18 23.77 -4.11
N ASN A 12 6.28 24.07 -4.82
CA ASN A 12 7.26 23.06 -5.20
C ASN A 12 8.47 23.07 -4.25
N CYS A 13 9.12 21.92 -4.13
CA CYS A 13 10.29 21.68 -3.31
C CYS A 13 11.31 20.90 -4.12
N ALA A 14 12.46 21.50 -4.43
CA ALA A 14 13.50 20.86 -5.24
C ALA A 14 14.02 19.55 -4.63
N ALA A 15 14.03 19.45 -3.29
CA ALA A 15 14.54 18.27 -2.59
C ALA A 15 13.50 17.15 -2.40
N CYS A 16 12.21 17.49 -2.43
CA CYS A 16 11.14 16.56 -2.08
C CYS A 16 10.09 16.35 -3.19
N SER A 17 10.23 17.04 -4.33
CA SER A 17 9.44 16.85 -5.56
C SER A 17 7.92 16.79 -5.37
N GLY A 18 7.40 17.32 -4.26
CA GLY A 18 5.99 17.29 -3.86
C GLY A 18 5.61 16.16 -2.90
N GLN A 19 6.22 14.97 -2.98
CA GLN A 19 5.93 13.82 -2.13
C GLN A 19 7.20 13.07 -1.70
N PHE A 20 7.28 12.64 -0.45
CA PHE A 20 8.43 11.91 0.07
C PHE A 20 8.05 10.90 1.16
N THR A 21 8.92 9.91 1.35
CA THR A 21 8.74 8.84 2.35
C THR A 21 9.79 8.94 3.46
N LEU A 22 9.37 8.80 4.72
CA LEU A 22 10.27 8.77 5.87
C LEU A 22 10.06 7.52 6.72
N ARG A 23 11.16 6.93 7.19
CA ARG A 23 11.14 5.90 8.24
C ARG A 23 11.14 6.59 9.60
N ARG A 24 10.06 6.47 10.38
CA ARG A 24 9.96 7.07 11.73
C ARG A 24 9.35 6.09 12.73
N PRO A 25 9.68 6.20 14.03
CA PRO A 25 9.05 5.38 15.06
C PRO A 25 7.58 5.76 15.22
N ILE A 26 6.75 4.79 15.66
CA ILE A 26 5.30 4.96 15.84
C ILE A 26 4.96 6.03 16.87
N THR A 27 5.81 6.21 17.87
CA THR A 27 5.63 7.19 18.94
C THR A 27 5.92 8.63 18.51
N ALA A 28 6.47 8.83 17.31
CA ALA A 28 6.84 10.17 16.85
C ALA A 28 5.59 10.96 16.40
N PRO A 29 5.44 12.23 16.81
CA PRO A 29 4.33 13.07 16.37
C PRO A 29 4.39 13.31 14.86
N GLU A 30 3.24 13.55 14.25
CA GLU A 30 3.15 13.81 12.81
C GLU A 30 3.98 15.02 12.39
N LEU A 31 4.60 14.93 11.22
CA LEU A 31 5.40 16.03 10.70
C LEU A 31 4.46 17.12 10.17
N THR A 32 4.63 18.36 10.62
CA THR A 32 3.88 19.52 10.11
C THR A 32 4.67 20.32 9.08
N ALA A 33 6.01 20.20 9.09
CA ALA A 33 6.89 20.93 8.18
C ALA A 33 7.92 20.00 7.53
N CYS A 34 8.19 20.20 6.24
CA CYS A 34 9.23 19.47 5.52
C CYS A 34 10.62 19.77 6.11
N PRO A 35 11.47 18.76 6.37
CA PRO A 35 12.79 18.97 6.96
C PRO A 35 13.76 19.76 6.05
N ALA A 36 13.52 19.77 4.72
CA ALA A 36 14.37 20.47 3.77
C ALA A 36 13.91 21.92 3.51
N CYS A 37 12.63 22.12 3.21
CA CYS A 37 12.09 23.43 2.80
C CYS A 37 11.22 24.13 3.85
N ARG A 38 10.96 23.48 5.00
CA ARG A 38 10.11 23.97 6.11
C ARG A 38 8.66 24.32 5.73
N LYS A 39 8.24 23.96 4.52
CA LYS A 39 6.88 24.14 4.04
C LYS A 39 5.90 23.19 4.74
N PRO A 40 4.62 23.56 4.84
CA PRO A 40 3.60 22.72 5.44
C PRO A 40 3.47 21.39 4.69
N VAL A 41 3.45 20.29 5.43
CA VAL A 41 3.25 18.93 4.88
C VAL A 41 2.06 18.24 5.54
N ARG A 42 1.37 17.42 4.76
CA ARG A 42 0.29 16.53 5.23
C ARG A 42 0.74 15.09 5.14
N LYS A 43 0.34 14.28 6.11
CA LYS A 43 0.54 12.83 6.07
C LYS A 43 -0.43 12.22 5.08
N VAL A 44 0.10 11.44 4.14
CA VAL A 44 -0.70 10.69 3.18
C VAL A 44 -0.85 9.27 3.70
N ILE A 45 -2.09 8.79 3.74
CA ILE A 45 -2.35 7.38 3.97
C ILE A 45 -2.17 6.69 2.63
N SER A 46 -1.14 5.86 2.52
CA SER A 46 -0.88 5.08 1.31
C SER A 46 -2.11 4.27 0.94
N GLY A 47 -2.48 4.27 -0.33
CA GLY A 47 -3.52 3.37 -0.84
C GLY A 47 -3.12 1.91 -0.63
N PHE A 48 -4.07 1.07 -0.25
CA PHE A 48 -3.87 -0.38 -0.21
C PHE A 48 -4.76 -1.04 -1.26
N SER A 49 -4.20 -1.98 -2.01
CA SER A 49 -4.98 -2.81 -2.93
C SER A 49 -5.80 -3.80 -2.11
N THR A 50 -7.12 -3.65 -2.11
CA THR A 50 -8.02 -4.66 -1.56
C THR A 50 -8.30 -5.72 -2.63
N PRO A 51 -7.81 -6.96 -2.47
CA PRO A 51 -8.04 -8.02 -3.46
C PRO A 51 -9.54 -8.35 -3.62
N HIS A 52 -10.36 -8.05 -2.61
CA HIS A 52 -11.80 -8.27 -2.69
C HIS A 52 -12.52 -7.29 -3.64
N HIS A 53 -12.02 -6.06 -3.81
CA HIS A 53 -12.68 -5.04 -4.64
C HIS A 53 -11.99 -4.80 -5.98
N LEU A 54 -10.65 -4.86 -6.03
CA LEU A 54 -9.90 -4.55 -7.25
C LEU A 54 -9.67 -5.77 -8.15
N LYS A 55 -9.58 -6.98 -7.60
CA LYS A 55 -9.36 -8.20 -8.39
C LYS A 55 -9.96 -9.43 -7.70
N PRO A 56 -11.27 -9.69 -7.86
CA PRO A 56 -11.89 -10.87 -7.27
C PRO A 56 -11.13 -12.13 -7.70
N LEU A 57 -11.03 -13.09 -6.79
CA LEU A 57 -10.29 -14.33 -7.02
C LEU A 57 -10.89 -15.07 -8.24
N SER A 58 -10.15 -15.04 -9.35
CA SER A 58 -10.51 -15.74 -10.58
C SER A 58 -9.75 -17.05 -10.69
N THR A 59 -10.47 -18.17 -10.81
CA THR A 59 -9.88 -19.50 -11.00
C THR A 59 -9.18 -19.63 -12.36
N THR A 60 -9.61 -18.88 -13.37
CA THR A 60 -9.01 -18.90 -14.72
C THR A 60 -7.68 -18.15 -14.73
N ASP A 61 -7.57 -17.01 -14.04
CA ASP A 61 -6.32 -16.26 -13.91
C ASP A 61 -5.29 -17.04 -13.08
N ALA A 62 -5.74 -17.72 -12.02
CA ALA A 62 -4.88 -18.57 -11.20
C ALA A 62 -4.25 -19.70 -12.03
N LYS A 63 -5.02 -20.38 -12.88
CA LYS A 63 -4.50 -21.41 -13.80
C LYS A 63 -3.51 -20.84 -14.82
N LYS A 64 -3.81 -19.68 -15.41
CA LYS A 64 -2.91 -19.01 -16.37
C LYS A 64 -1.58 -18.64 -15.72
N ALA A 65 -1.60 -18.25 -14.45
CA ALA A 65 -0.40 -17.97 -13.68
C ALA A 65 0.34 -19.23 -13.18
N GLY A 66 -0.15 -20.43 -13.52
CA GLY A 66 0.47 -21.71 -13.16
C GLY A 66 0.11 -22.25 -11.78
N PHE A 67 -0.88 -21.67 -11.11
CA PHE A 67 -1.34 -22.15 -9.80
C PHE A 67 -2.26 -23.36 -9.94
N SER A 68 -2.07 -24.36 -9.07
CA SER A 68 -3.01 -25.46 -8.90
C SER A 68 -4.22 -25.01 -8.08
N VAL A 69 -5.39 -24.98 -8.71
CA VAL A 69 -6.65 -24.59 -8.05
C VAL A 69 -7.33 -25.82 -7.49
N PHE A 70 -7.69 -25.78 -6.21
CA PHE A 70 -8.42 -26.85 -5.53
C PHE A 70 -9.74 -26.31 -4.99
N LYS A 71 -10.83 -27.04 -5.25
CA LYS A 71 -12.15 -26.76 -4.69
C LYS A 71 -12.43 -27.73 -3.56
N ARG A 72 -12.82 -27.21 -2.40
CA ARG A 72 -13.22 -28.03 -1.26
C ARG A 72 -14.62 -28.60 -1.52
N VAL A 73 -14.74 -29.93 -1.57
CA VAL A 73 -16.00 -30.62 -1.88
C VAL A 73 -16.66 -31.13 -0.60
N ASN A 74 -15.88 -31.64 0.37
CA ASN A 74 -16.35 -32.15 1.67
C ASN A 74 -15.48 -31.65 2.84
N LYS A 75 -15.78 -32.08 4.07
CA LYS A 75 -14.90 -31.88 5.25
C LYS A 75 -13.59 -32.66 5.08
N GLY A 76 -12.64 -32.08 4.35
CA GLY A 76 -11.27 -32.60 4.21
C GLY A 76 -10.90 -33.03 2.79
N GLU A 77 -11.86 -33.15 1.88
CA GLU A 77 -11.59 -33.55 0.49
C GLU A 77 -11.54 -32.34 -0.43
N TYR A 78 -10.50 -32.31 -1.26
CA TYR A 78 -10.22 -31.25 -2.21
C TYR A 78 -10.04 -31.85 -3.61
N GLU A 79 -10.83 -31.39 -4.56
CA GLU A 79 -10.72 -31.79 -5.97
C GLU A 79 -10.00 -30.70 -6.76
N ARG A 80 -9.16 -31.12 -7.73
CA ARG A 80 -8.43 -30.20 -8.59
C ARG A 80 -9.39 -29.64 -9.64
N GLN A 81 -9.51 -28.31 -9.70
CA GLN A 81 -10.42 -27.61 -10.62
C GLN A 81 -9.70 -27.12 -11.86
#